data_AF-A0A521TWV0-F1
#
_entry.id   AF-A0A521TWV0-F1
#
_cell.length_a   1.000
_cell.length_b   1.000
_cell.length_c   1.000
_cell.angle_alpha   90.00
_cell.angle_beta   90.00
_cell.angle_gamma   90.00
#
_symmetry.space_group_name_H-M   'P 1'
#
loop_
_entity.id
_entity.type
_entity.pdbx_description
1 polymer ?
#
loop_
_entity_poly.entity_id
_entity_poly.type
_entity_poly.pdbx_seq_one_letter_code
_entity_poly.pdbx_strand_id
1 'polypeptide(L)' 'MSHDSAAPGWSTWTVSGGGPAALEVEIDPAAHGPEGVGPLTRGVFLATGVNEDALQFILKANVTAS' A
#
# COMPACT_ATOMS: atom_id res chain seq x y z
N MET A 1 27.69 17.58 -3.74
CA MET A 1 26.99 16.55 -2.94
C MET A 1 25.52 16.61 -3.31
N SER A 2 25.09 15.79 -4.27
CA SER A 2 23.67 15.67 -4.60
C SER A 2 23.05 14.72 -3.58
N HIS A 3 22.04 15.20 -2.86
CA HIS A 3 21.17 14.31 -2.10
C HIS A 3 20.35 13.53 -3.12
N ASP A 4 20.77 12.29 -3.36
CA ASP A 4 19.93 11.31 -4.03
C ASP A 4 18.84 10.92 -3.02
N SER A 5 17.73 11.66 -3.06
CA SER A 5 16.52 11.29 -2.34
C SER A 5 16.03 10.00 -2.96
N ALA A 6 16.40 8.86 -2.38
CA ALA A 6 15.86 7.57 -2.75
C ALA A 6 14.33 7.67 -2.69
N ALA A 7 13.70 7.78 -3.86
CA ALA A 7 12.26 7.69 -3.98
C ALA A 7 11.85 6.37 -3.30
N PRO A 8 10.76 6.35 -2.50
CA PRO A 8 10.34 5.15 -1.78
C PRO A 8 10.29 4.00 -2.78
N GLY A 9 11.13 2.97 -2.61
CA GLY A 9 11.37 1.98 -3.66
C GLY A 9 10.07 1.29 -4.06
N TRP A 10 9.59 1.53 -5.27
CA TRP A 10 8.39 0.87 -5.80
C TRP A 10 8.80 -0.57 -6.13
N SER A 11 8.14 -1.55 -5.53
CA SER A 11 8.27 -2.93 -5.98
C SER A 11 7.52 -3.09 -7.30
N THR A 12 8.22 -3.50 -8.35
CA THR A 12 7.65 -3.83 -9.65
C THR A 12 7.59 -5.34 -9.84
N TRP A 13 6.49 -5.81 -10.41
CA TRP A 13 6.24 -7.22 -10.70
C TRP A 13 5.40 -7.34 -11.98
N THR A 14 5.48 -8.48 -12.65
CA THR A 14 4.80 -8.72 -13.94
C THR A 14 3.73 -9.80 -13.78
N VAL A 15 2.56 -9.56 -14.38
CA VAL A 15 1.43 -10.49 -14.41
C VAL A 15 1.17 -10.91 -15.84
N SER A 16 0.98 -12.20 -16.08
CA SER A 16 0.52 -12.70 -17.36
C SER A 16 -0.96 -12.34 -17.58
N GLY A 17 -1.30 -11.95 -18.81
CA GLY A 17 -2.67 -11.66 -19.19
C GLY A 17 -3.59 -12.87 -18.98
N GLY A 18 -4.77 -12.62 -18.40
CA GLY A 18 -5.80 -13.65 -18.16
C GLY A 18 -5.65 -14.43 -16.84
N GLY A 19 -4.55 -14.25 -16.10
CA GLY A 19 -4.37 -14.81 -14.76
C GLY A 19 -4.81 -13.82 -13.66
N PRO A 20 -5.30 -14.31 -12.51
CA PRO A 20 -5.51 -13.46 -11.35
C PRO A 20 -4.18 -13.00 -10.76
N ALA A 21 -4.17 -11.81 -10.17
CA ALA A 21 -3.09 -11.31 -9.32
C ALA A 21 -3.60 -11.08 -7.91
N ALA A 22 -2.76 -11.36 -6.91
CA ALA A 22 -3.08 -11.14 -5.50
C ALA A 22 -2.28 -9.96 -4.94
N LEU A 23 -2.95 -9.11 -4.17
CA LEU A 23 -2.33 -8.03 -3.38
C LEU A 23 -2.59 -8.34 -1.91
N GLU A 24 -1.53 -8.66 -1.18
CA GLU A 24 -1.57 -8.84 0.27
C GLU A 24 -1.20 -7.52 0.96
N VAL A 25 -2.01 -7.10 1.93
CA VAL A 25 -1.77 -5.89 2.70
C VAL A 25 -1.78 -6.23 4.17
N GLU A 26 -0.63 -6.05 4.81
CA GLU A 26 -0.45 -6.17 6.25
C GLU A 26 -0.43 -4.76 6.87
N ILE A 27 -1.15 -4.59 7.98
CA ILE A 27 -1.17 -3.36 8.76
C ILE A 27 -0.75 -3.74 10.17
N ASP A 28 0.45 -3.30 10.57
CA ASP A 28 0.93 -3.42 11.95
C ASP A 28 0.54 -2.15 12.73
N PRO A 29 -0.45 -2.20 13.63
CA PRO A 29 -0.83 -1.04 14.41
C PRO A 29 0.18 -0.70 15.51
N ALA A 30 1.01 -1.65 15.94
CA ALA A 30 2.03 -1.41 16.96
C ALA A 30 3.14 -0.49 16.44
N ALA A 31 3.39 -0.48 15.12
CA ALA A 31 4.27 0.46 14.46
C ALA A 31 3.80 1.93 14.56
N HIS A 32 2.54 2.16 14.93
CA HIS A 32 1.95 3.50 15.10
C HIS A 32 1.90 3.98 16.56
N GLY A 33 2.46 3.20 17.50
CA GLY A 33 2.47 3.54 18.93
C GLY A 33 1.09 3.46 19.60
N PRO A 34 0.92 3.98 20.83
CA PRO A 34 -0.37 3.95 21.54
C PRO A 34 -1.49 4.74 20.85
N GLU A 35 -1.14 5.61 19.89
CA GLU A 35 -2.10 6.32 19.02
C GLU A 35 -2.58 5.47 17.84
N GLY A 36 -2.03 4.26 17.66
CA GLY A 36 -2.39 3.34 16.56
C GLY A 36 -3.78 2.69 16.70
N VAL A 37 -4.51 2.95 17.77
CA VAL A 37 -5.85 2.40 18.05
C VAL A 37 -6.93 3.33 17.49
N GLY A 38 -7.97 2.75 16.88
CA GLY A 38 -9.14 3.46 16.36
C GLY A 38 -9.35 3.33 14.85
N PRO A 39 -10.19 4.19 14.26
CA PRO A 39 -10.52 4.13 12.85
C PRO A 39 -9.32 4.43 11.95
N LEU A 40 -9.10 3.56 10.96
CA LEU A 40 -8.02 3.64 10.01
C LEU A 40 -8.60 3.66 8.59
N THR A 41 -8.14 4.63 7.78
CA THR A 41 -8.34 4.61 6.33
C THR A 41 -7.00 4.72 5.64
N ARG A 42 -6.72 3.81 4.69
CA ARG A 42 -5.49 3.78 3.89
C ARG A 42 -5.83 3.59 2.42
N GLY A 43 -5.08 4.27 1.55
CA GLY A 43 -5.15 4.09 0.11
C GLY A 43 -3.92 3.33 -0.37
N VAL A 44 -4.12 2.28 -1.15
CA VAL A 44 -3.04 1.63 -1.92
C VAL A 44 -3.24 2.02 -3.38
N PHE A 45 -2.20 2.58 -3.98
CA PHE A 45 -2.18 2.95 -5.39
C PHE A 45 -1.27 1.98 -6.13
N LEU A 46 -1.81 1.31 -7.13
CA LEU A 46 -1.06 0.42 -8.01
C LEU A 46 -0.97 1.05 -9.39
N ALA A 47 0.20 1.55 -9.75
CA ALA A 47 0.47 2.01 -11.11
C ALA A 47 0.49 0.81 -12.06
N THR A 48 -0.10 0.99 -13.23
CA THR A 48 -0.11 -0.02 -14.30
C THR A 48 0.70 0.49 -15.48
N GLY A 49 1.30 -0.42 -16.25
CA GLY A 49 2.12 -0.04 -17.42
C GLY A 49 1.33 0.38 -18.66
N VAL A 50 -0.01 0.30 -18.62
CA VAL A 50 -0.88 0.49 -19.78
C VAL A 50 -1.84 1.67 -19.66
N ASN A 51 -2.17 2.11 -18.44
CA ASN A 51 -3.02 3.27 -18.20
C ASN A 51 -2.28 4.31 -17.36
N GLU A 52 -2.53 5.58 -17.64
CA GLU A 52 -2.07 6.70 -16.79
C GLU A 52 -2.75 6.67 -15.41
N ASP A 53 -3.96 6.10 -15.34
CA ASP A 53 -4.72 5.96 -14.11
C ASP A 53 -4.26 4.76 -13.28
N ALA A 54 -3.84 5.02 -12.03
CA ALA A 54 -3.52 3.99 -11.06
C ALA A 54 -4.79 3.30 -10.54
N LEU A 55 -4.72 1.99 -10.29
CA LEU A 55 -5.77 1.30 -9.54
C LEU A 55 -5.69 1.75 -8.09
N GLN A 56 -6.83 2.17 -7.53
CA GLN A 56 -6.91 2.61 -6.13
C GLN A 56 -7.71 1.60 -5.29
N PHE A 57 -7.09 1.14 -4.21
CA PHE A 57 -7.74 0.31 -3.20
C PHE A 57 -7.87 1.13 -1.91
N ILE A 58 -9.10 1.31 -1.42
CA ILE A 58 -9.36 1.97 -0.14
C ILE A 58 -9.59 0.90 0.93
N LEU A 59 -8.68 0.86 1.89
CA LEU A 59 -8.73 -0.02 3.04
C LEU A 59 -9.28 0.75 4.23
N LYS A 60 -10.31 0.19 4.87
CA LYS A 60 -10.90 0.73 6.09
C LYS A 60 -10.83 -0.34 7.17
N ALA A 61 -10.30 0.02 8.33
CA ALA A 61 -10.21 -0.86 9.49
C ALA A 61 -10.53 -0.07 10.77
N ASN A 62 -10.86 -0.77 11.84
CA ASN A 62 -10.91 -0.20 13.18
C ASN A 62 -9.98 -1.00 14.08
N VAL A 63 -8.82 -0.42 14.40
CA VAL A 63 -7.81 -1.06 15.25
C VAL A 63 -8.29 -1.02 16.69
N THR A 64 -8.20 -2.14 17.40
CA THR A 64 -8.51 -2.25 18.82
C THR A 64 -7.27 -2.70 19.59
N ALA A 65 -7.12 -2.22 20.83
CA ALA A 65 -6.15 -2.82 21.76
C ALA A 65 -6.66 -4.21 22.17
N SER A 66 -5.78 -5.22 22.12
CA SER A 66 -6.04 -6.57 22.62
C SER A 66 -5.92 -6.66 24.14
#